data_AF-A0A0R3TED0-F1
#
_entry.id   AF-A0A0R3TED0-F1
#
_cell.length_a   1.000
_cell.length_b   1.000
_cell.length_c   1.000
_cell.angle_alpha   90.00
_cell.angle_beta   90.00
_cell.angle_gamma   90.00
#
_symmetry.space_group_name_H-M   'P 1'
#
loop_
_entity.id
_entity.type
_entity.pdbx_description
1 polymer ?
#
loop_
_entity_poly.entity_id
_entity_poly.type
_entity_poly.pdbx_seq_one_letter_code
_entity_poly.pdbx_strand_id
1 'polypeptide(L)'
;MISFKKGYKKNRLRQGESQRPQILQWNAGEMSPDKKIQVQKILQTYDVDNFTITEANISGDKLKYYQFLGYTLYNLPKYRQVASGIPTGVKEGLTSHYDLIKCMGSTHDRCEIIRLNVWKCQNYLKVYAVSHKTIVLGDFNAHSTRWGYKDTNIAKNEIEDMLNSNPLEHFYSNEDLATYLHYNRTRTTPDLLVTSSDISEHTHSKIIDDPG
;
A
#
# COMPACT_ATOMS: atom_id res chain seq x y z
N MET A 1 -23.02 -6.08 20.71
CA MET A 1 -21.64 -6.40 21.15
C MET A 1 -21.32 -7.80 20.64
N ILE A 2 -20.52 -7.93 19.58
CA ILE A 2 -20.20 -9.24 18.96
C ILE A 2 -18.69 -9.47 19.10
N SER A 3 -18.32 -10.48 19.88
CA SER A 3 -16.92 -10.84 20.14
C SER A 3 -16.47 -11.96 19.21
N PHE A 4 -15.59 -11.65 18.26
CA PHE A 4 -14.95 -12.67 17.42
C PHE A 4 -13.66 -13.18 18.09
N LYS A 5 -13.79 -14.17 18.99
CA LYS A 5 -12.64 -14.99 19.42
C LYS A 5 -12.22 -15.94 18.29
N LYS A 6 -11.32 -15.49 17.41
CA LYS A 6 -10.66 -16.35 16.43
C LYS A 6 -9.31 -16.81 17.00
N GLY A 7 -9.19 -18.10 17.30
CA GLY A 7 -7.98 -18.66 17.91
C GLY A 7 -6.75 -18.53 17.01
N TYR A 8 -5.63 -18.09 17.57
CA TYR A 8 -4.36 -17.89 16.86
C TYR A 8 -3.80 -19.23 16.34
N LYS A 9 -3.80 -19.44 15.02
CA LYS A 9 -3.04 -20.54 14.39
C LYS A 9 -1.64 -20.05 14.04
N LYS A 10 -0.65 -20.48 14.83
CA LYS A 10 0.77 -20.19 14.62
C LYS A 10 1.34 -21.17 13.60
N ASN A 11 1.54 -20.74 12.36
CA ASN A 11 2.18 -21.56 11.33
C ASN A 11 3.69 -21.71 11.60
N ARG A 12 4.22 -22.92 11.36
CA ARG A 12 5.67 -23.17 11.35
C ARG A 12 6.26 -22.68 10.03
N LEU A 13 7.42 -22.05 10.11
CA LEU A 13 8.21 -21.65 8.96
C LEU A 13 8.64 -22.86 8.13
N ARG A 14 8.59 -22.71 6.80
CA ARG A 14 9.27 -23.62 5.88
C ARG A 14 10.76 -23.26 5.87
N GLN A 15 11.64 -24.26 5.74
CA GLN A 15 13.08 -23.99 5.61
C GLN A 15 13.32 -23.13 4.35
N GLY A 16 13.98 -21.98 4.55
CA GLY A 16 14.28 -21.01 3.49
C GLY A 16 13.35 -19.79 3.42
N GLU A 17 12.24 -19.73 4.17
CA GLU A 17 11.35 -18.56 4.16
C GLU A 17 12.01 -17.30 4.77
N SER A 18 12.05 -16.23 3.97
CA SER A 18 12.58 -14.92 4.40
C SER A 18 11.79 -14.37 5.59
N GLN A 19 12.51 -13.93 6.62
CA GLN A 19 11.93 -13.30 7.81
C GLN A 19 11.41 -11.89 7.55
N ARG A 20 11.83 -11.26 6.43
CA ARG A 20 11.39 -9.91 6.03
C ARG A 20 10.05 -10.00 5.28
N PRO A 21 9.06 -9.14 5.59
CA PRO A 21 7.84 -9.05 4.81
C PRO A 21 8.11 -8.36 3.46
N GLN A 22 7.57 -8.91 2.37
CA GLN A 22 7.54 -8.31 1.04
C GLN A 22 6.19 -7.62 0.84
N ILE A 23 6.21 -6.34 0.46
CA ILE A 23 5.00 -5.52 0.33
C ILE A 23 4.95 -4.88 -1.05
N LEU A 24 3.78 -4.96 -1.69
CA LEU A 24 3.49 -4.30 -2.96
C LEU A 24 2.43 -3.21 -2.74
N GLN A 25 2.71 -1.98 -3.17
CA GLN A 25 1.67 -1.00 -3.48
C GLN A 25 1.66 -0.78 -5.00
N TRP A 26 0.47 -0.57 -5.57
CA TRP A 26 0.31 -0.22 -6.97
C TRP A 26 -0.92 0.67 -7.14
N ASN A 27 -0.74 1.85 -7.74
CA ASN A 27 -1.88 2.60 -8.29
C ASN A 27 -2.29 1.95 -9.63
N ALA A 28 -3.51 1.41 -9.69
CA ALA A 28 -4.02 0.80 -10.92
C ALA A 28 -4.71 1.79 -11.86
N GLY A 29 -5.18 2.96 -11.38
CA GLY A 29 -6.05 3.93 -12.08
C GLY A 29 -7.47 3.41 -12.41
N GLU A 30 -7.57 2.15 -12.84
CA GLU A 30 -8.77 1.31 -12.89
C GLU A 30 -8.35 -0.16 -13.00
N MET A 31 -9.05 -1.07 -12.32
CA MET A 31 -8.76 -2.49 -12.35
C MET A 31 -9.41 -3.19 -13.56
N SER A 32 -8.58 -3.82 -14.40
CA SER A 32 -9.01 -4.69 -15.50
C SER A 32 -8.66 -6.17 -15.23
N PRO A 33 -9.23 -7.12 -16.00
CA PRO A 33 -8.82 -8.53 -15.94
C PRO A 33 -7.34 -8.76 -16.27
N ASP A 34 -6.77 -8.00 -17.20
CA ASP A 34 -5.36 -8.14 -17.60
C ASP A 34 -4.42 -7.64 -16.50
N LYS A 35 -4.73 -6.47 -15.91
CA LYS A 35 -4.08 -5.95 -14.69
C LYS A 35 -4.13 -6.93 -13.54
N LYS A 36 -5.24 -7.66 -13.40
CA LYS A 36 -5.37 -8.72 -12.38
C LYS A 36 -4.39 -9.88 -12.64
N ILE A 37 -4.26 -10.32 -13.89
CA ILE A 37 -3.31 -11.38 -14.28
C ILE A 37 -1.86 -10.94 -14.03
N GLN A 38 -1.54 -9.68 -14.34
CA GLN A 38 -0.21 -9.11 -14.09
C GLN A 38 0.12 -9.02 -12.61
N VAL A 39 -0.79 -8.48 -11.77
CA VAL A 39 -0.63 -8.49 -10.32
C VAL A 39 -0.45 -9.91 -9.81
N GLN A 40 -1.28 -10.86 -10.23
CA GLN A 40 -1.14 -12.26 -9.81
C GLN A 40 0.24 -12.85 -10.14
N LYS A 41 0.85 -12.47 -11.27
CA LYS A 41 2.23 -12.85 -11.61
C LYS A 41 3.25 -12.16 -10.71
N ILE A 42 3.14 -10.84 -10.50
CA ILE A 42 4.05 -10.07 -9.61
C ILE A 42 4.02 -10.66 -8.18
N LEU A 43 2.83 -10.92 -7.65
CA LEU A 43 2.61 -11.54 -6.34
C LEU A 43 3.28 -12.92 -6.18
N GLN A 44 3.43 -13.67 -7.28
CA GLN A 44 4.12 -14.96 -7.30
C GLN A 44 5.62 -14.81 -7.51
N THR A 45 6.04 -13.98 -8.48
CA THR A 45 7.46 -13.74 -8.83
C THR A 45 8.26 -13.14 -7.69
N TYR A 46 7.67 -12.23 -6.91
CA TYR A 46 8.33 -11.55 -5.80
C TYR A 46 7.97 -12.13 -4.41
N ASP A 47 7.26 -13.26 -4.37
CA ASP A 47 6.81 -13.95 -3.15
C ASP A 47 6.10 -13.04 -2.11
N VAL A 48 5.30 -12.10 -2.61
CA VAL A 48 4.71 -11.00 -1.82
C VAL A 48 3.92 -11.52 -0.60
N ASP A 49 4.01 -10.83 0.54
CA ASP A 49 3.28 -11.16 1.77
C ASP A 49 1.99 -10.36 1.91
N ASN A 50 2.04 -9.09 1.50
CA ASN A 50 0.91 -8.16 1.51
C ASN A 50 0.95 -7.27 0.27
N PHE A 51 -0.23 -7.00 -0.31
CA PHE A 51 -0.35 -5.95 -1.32
C PHE A 51 -1.53 -5.03 -1.06
N THR A 52 -1.46 -3.83 -1.62
CA THR A 52 -2.54 -2.83 -1.64
C THR A 52 -2.63 -2.24 -3.05
N ILE A 53 -3.83 -2.26 -3.66
CA ILE A 53 -4.05 -1.61 -4.96
C ILE A 53 -4.86 -0.33 -4.74
N THR A 54 -4.29 0.83 -5.05
CA THR A 54 -4.99 2.12 -5.05
C THR A 54 -5.67 2.37 -6.40
N GLU A 55 -6.71 3.20 -6.40
CA GLU A 55 -7.53 3.55 -7.57
C GLU A 55 -8.11 2.38 -8.39
N ALA A 56 -8.23 1.18 -7.81
CA ALA A 56 -8.72 0.01 -8.52
C ALA A 56 -10.18 0.15 -9.05
N ASN A 57 -10.94 1.15 -8.57
CA ASN A 57 -12.31 1.48 -9.01
C ASN A 57 -13.33 0.32 -8.89
N ILE A 58 -13.02 -0.70 -8.08
CA ILE A 58 -13.83 -1.92 -7.94
C ILE A 58 -15.06 -1.64 -7.07
N SER A 59 -16.25 -1.90 -7.60
CA SER A 59 -17.51 -1.91 -6.82
C SER A 59 -17.65 -3.20 -6.01
N GLY A 60 -18.32 -3.14 -4.85
CA GLY A 60 -18.37 -4.26 -3.89
C GLY A 60 -18.97 -5.56 -4.46
N ASP A 61 -19.91 -5.46 -5.41
CA ASP A 61 -20.50 -6.57 -6.16
C ASP A 61 -19.52 -7.23 -7.14
N LYS A 62 -18.56 -6.45 -7.67
CA LYS A 62 -17.50 -6.92 -8.59
C LYS A 62 -16.28 -7.49 -7.87
N LEU A 63 -16.09 -7.20 -6.58
CA LEU A 63 -14.93 -7.64 -5.80
C LEU A 63 -14.68 -9.16 -5.87
N LYS A 64 -15.75 -9.97 -5.95
CA LYS A 64 -15.68 -11.43 -6.10
C LYS A 64 -14.92 -11.89 -7.37
N TYR A 65 -14.89 -11.07 -8.42
CA TYR A 65 -14.13 -11.38 -9.65
C TYR A 65 -12.63 -11.07 -9.50
N TYR A 66 -12.23 -10.29 -8.50
CA TYR A 66 -10.86 -9.83 -8.23
C TYR A 66 -10.18 -10.56 -7.07
N GLN A 67 -10.54 -11.83 -6.82
CA GLN A 67 -9.79 -12.70 -5.90
C GLN A 67 -8.43 -13.09 -6.47
N PHE A 68 -7.40 -13.09 -5.62
CA PHE A 68 -6.03 -13.50 -5.93
C PHE A 68 -5.71 -14.82 -5.23
N LEU A 69 -5.12 -15.76 -5.96
CA LEU A 69 -4.87 -17.12 -5.48
C LEU A 69 -3.82 -17.12 -4.37
N GLY A 70 -4.17 -17.69 -3.22
CA GLY A 70 -3.31 -17.73 -2.03
C GLY A 70 -3.31 -16.44 -1.21
N TYR A 71 -4.30 -15.56 -1.37
CA TYR A 71 -4.45 -14.32 -0.59
C TYR A 71 -5.86 -14.16 -0.03
N THR A 72 -5.94 -13.85 1.26
CA THR A 72 -7.17 -13.31 1.88
C THR A 72 -7.30 -11.84 1.51
N LEU A 73 -8.41 -11.48 0.86
CA LEU A 73 -8.68 -10.13 0.39
C LEU A 73 -9.55 -9.35 1.39
N TYR A 74 -9.05 -8.19 1.80
CA TYR A 74 -9.80 -7.13 2.46
C TYR A 74 -10.09 -6.03 1.44
N ASN A 75 -11.15 -5.26 1.64
CA ASN A 75 -11.51 -4.19 0.70
C ASN A 75 -12.16 -3.02 1.44
N LEU A 76 -11.71 -1.81 1.11
CA LEU A 76 -12.47 -0.59 1.41
C LEU A 76 -13.53 -0.40 0.30
N PRO A 77 -14.84 -0.56 0.60
CA PRO A 77 -15.87 -0.40 -0.42
C PRO A 77 -16.04 1.06 -0.86
N LYS A 78 -16.18 1.26 -2.17
CA LYS A 78 -16.50 2.53 -2.81
C LYS A 78 -17.78 3.15 -2.23
N TYR A 79 -17.66 4.20 -1.41
CA TYR A 79 -18.78 4.85 -0.73
C TYR A 79 -19.50 5.92 -1.59
N ARG A 80 -18.82 6.50 -2.59
CA ARG A 80 -19.36 7.46 -3.58
C ARG A 80 -18.71 7.24 -4.95
N GLN A 81 -19.18 7.90 -6.01
CA GLN A 81 -18.50 7.86 -7.33
C GLN A 81 -17.01 8.25 -7.27
N VAL A 82 -16.59 9.00 -6.24
CA VAL A 82 -15.23 9.50 -6.00
C VAL A 82 -14.33 8.52 -5.24
N ALA A 83 -14.87 7.57 -4.47
CA ALA A 83 -14.04 6.68 -3.66
C ALA A 83 -13.46 5.53 -4.50
N SER A 84 -12.18 5.25 -4.34
CA SER A 84 -11.51 4.13 -5.00
C SER A 84 -11.73 2.86 -4.17
N GLY A 85 -12.20 1.77 -4.80
CA GLY A 85 -12.19 0.48 -4.10
C GLY A 85 -10.75 0.07 -3.88
N ILE A 86 -10.28 0.01 -2.63
CA ILE A 86 -8.89 -0.35 -2.28
C ILE A 86 -8.85 -1.81 -1.83
N PRO A 87 -8.60 -2.78 -2.73
CA PRO A 87 -8.36 -4.16 -2.34
C PRO A 87 -6.96 -4.28 -1.71
N THR A 88 -6.93 -4.81 -0.49
CA THR A 88 -5.71 -5.10 0.27
C THR A 88 -5.64 -6.59 0.52
N GLY A 89 -4.65 -7.29 -0.05
CA GLY A 89 -4.48 -8.73 0.10
C GLY A 89 -3.40 -9.09 1.11
N VAL A 90 -3.64 -10.16 1.88
CA VAL A 90 -2.64 -10.79 2.75
C VAL A 90 -2.48 -12.26 2.39
N LYS A 91 -1.24 -12.69 2.20
CA LYS A 91 -0.88 -14.07 1.85
C LYS A 91 -1.46 -15.05 2.88
N GLU A 92 -2.09 -16.11 2.39
CA GLU A 92 -2.71 -17.13 3.22
C GLU A 92 -1.69 -17.79 4.15
N GLY A 93 -2.08 -17.96 5.41
CA GLY A 93 -1.22 -18.51 6.45
C GLY A 93 -0.44 -17.46 7.25
N LEU A 94 -0.42 -16.19 6.84
CA LEU A 94 -0.07 -15.08 7.74
C LEU A 94 -1.25 -14.76 8.68
N THR A 95 -0.93 -14.24 9.86
CA THR A 95 -1.95 -13.65 10.74
C THR A 95 -2.03 -12.16 10.45
N SER A 96 -3.24 -11.63 10.30
CA SER A 96 -3.47 -10.21 10.05
C SER A 96 -4.70 -9.66 10.77
N HIS A 97 -4.69 -8.35 11.00
CA HIS A 97 -5.84 -7.58 11.51
C HIS A 97 -6.01 -6.32 10.66
N TYR A 98 -7.13 -6.25 9.96
CA TYR A 98 -7.51 -5.13 9.11
C TYR A 98 -8.42 -4.17 9.88
N ASP A 99 -8.05 -2.89 9.90
CA ASP A 99 -8.81 -1.80 10.51
C ASP A 99 -9.06 -0.71 9.46
N LEU A 100 -10.32 -0.35 9.24
CA LEU A 100 -10.66 0.88 8.53
C LEU A 100 -10.58 2.04 9.53
N ILE A 101 -9.64 2.96 9.33
CA ILE A 101 -9.43 4.11 10.21
C ILE A 101 -10.20 5.33 9.71
N LYS A 102 -10.19 5.58 8.39
CA LYS A 102 -10.91 6.67 7.75
C LYS A 102 -11.37 6.29 6.34
N CYS A 103 -12.62 6.61 6.01
CA CYS A 103 -13.16 6.61 4.65
C CYS A 103 -13.60 8.03 4.25
N MET A 104 -13.82 8.28 2.95
CA MET A 104 -14.33 9.57 2.46
C MET A 104 -15.81 9.76 2.84
N GLY A 105 -16.09 10.55 3.89
CA GLY A 105 -17.46 10.88 4.32
C GLY A 105 -18.01 12.17 3.70
N SER A 106 -17.13 13.13 3.44
CA SER A 106 -17.46 14.50 2.99
C SER A 106 -16.71 14.87 1.71
N THR A 107 -17.07 16.01 1.11
CA THR A 107 -16.34 16.62 -0.03
C THR A 107 -15.05 17.33 0.38
N HIS A 108 -14.79 17.46 1.70
CA HIS A 108 -13.57 18.09 2.24
C HIS A 108 -12.53 17.06 2.69
N ASP A 109 -12.89 15.78 2.74
CA ASP A 109 -11.93 14.72 2.95
C ASP A 109 -10.98 14.63 1.75
N ARG A 110 -9.69 14.37 2.03
CA ARG A 110 -8.61 14.32 1.03
C ARG A 110 -7.93 12.95 0.93
N CYS A 111 -8.24 12.04 1.85
CA CYS A 111 -7.56 10.75 1.95
C CYS A 111 -8.45 9.70 2.64
N GLU A 112 -8.22 8.44 2.26
CA GLU A 112 -8.70 7.25 2.96
C GLU A 112 -7.55 6.58 3.70
N ILE A 113 -7.83 6.03 4.88
CA ILE A 113 -6.82 5.43 5.74
C ILE A 113 -7.27 4.02 6.13
N ILE A 114 -6.48 3.07 5.67
CA ILE A 114 -6.50 1.67 6.11
C ILE A 114 -5.30 1.45 7.03
N ARG A 115 -5.50 0.67 8.09
CA ARG A 115 -4.42 0.03 8.84
C ARG A 115 -4.51 -1.47 8.64
N LEU A 116 -3.41 -2.06 8.20
CA LEU A 116 -3.21 -3.49 8.18
C LEU A 116 -2.07 -3.87 9.11
N ASN A 117 -2.42 -4.62 10.14
CA ASN A 117 -1.48 -5.29 11.01
C ASN A 117 -1.14 -6.65 10.41
N VAL A 118 0.14 -6.96 10.22
CA VAL A 118 0.62 -8.26 9.69
C VAL A 118 1.64 -8.85 10.65
N TRP A 119 1.48 -10.12 10.99
CA TRP A 119 2.45 -10.90 11.74
C TRP A 119 3.11 -11.93 10.83
N LYS A 120 4.41 -11.77 10.58
CA LYS A 120 5.26 -12.74 9.89
C LYS A 120 6.35 -13.17 10.85
N CYS A 121 6.38 -14.46 11.20
CA CYS A 121 7.32 -15.02 12.18
C CYS A 121 7.15 -14.40 13.59
N GLN A 122 8.25 -13.92 14.20
CA GLN A 122 8.23 -13.10 15.42
C GLN A 122 8.07 -11.60 15.13
N ASN A 123 8.09 -11.20 13.85
CA ASN A 123 7.99 -9.80 13.44
C ASN A 123 6.53 -9.37 13.37
N TYR A 124 6.23 -8.28 14.06
CA TYR A 124 4.96 -7.57 13.97
C TYR A 124 5.17 -6.31 13.13
N LEU A 125 4.44 -6.20 12.02
CA LEU A 125 4.46 -5.04 11.16
C LEU A 125 3.10 -4.34 11.14
N LYS A 126 3.17 -3.01 11.13
CA LYS A 126 2.04 -2.09 11.05
C LYS A 126 2.11 -1.35 9.72
N VAL A 127 1.40 -1.84 8.72
CA VAL A 127 1.17 -1.10 7.46
C VAL A 127 -0.03 -0.17 7.68
N TYR A 128 0.10 1.11 7.36
CA TYR A 128 -0.85 2.18 7.73
C TYR A 128 -0.84 3.30 6.68
N ALA A 129 -1.70 4.32 6.90
CA ALA A 129 -1.26 5.72 6.90
C ALA A 129 -1.83 6.49 8.12
N VAL A 130 -1.23 6.57 9.32
CA VAL A 130 0.16 6.37 9.80
C VAL A 130 0.10 5.93 11.28
N SER A 131 1.12 5.24 11.84
CA SER A 131 1.69 5.48 13.19
C SER A 131 2.29 4.25 13.95
N HIS A 132 3.53 4.45 14.45
CA HIS A 132 4.53 3.58 15.11
C HIS A 132 4.81 2.18 14.54
N LYS A 133 6.11 1.88 14.28
CA LYS A 133 6.60 0.73 13.47
C LYS A 133 5.93 0.67 12.11
N THR A 134 5.91 1.82 11.45
CA THR A 134 5.00 2.11 10.35
C THR A 134 5.68 1.94 9.02
N ILE A 135 5.00 1.27 8.10
CA ILE A 135 5.18 1.49 6.67
C ILE A 135 3.95 2.22 6.17
N VAL A 136 4.16 3.40 5.59
CA VAL A 136 3.17 4.18 4.87
C VAL A 136 3.49 4.09 3.39
N LEU A 137 2.49 3.67 2.63
CA LEU A 137 2.57 3.47 1.19
C LEU A 137 1.28 4.00 0.56
N GLY A 138 1.41 4.77 -0.51
CA GLY A 138 0.27 5.23 -1.29
C GLY A 138 0.64 6.32 -2.27
N ASP A 139 -0.30 6.59 -3.16
CA ASP A 139 -0.31 7.78 -3.99
C ASP A 139 -0.74 9.00 -3.15
N PHE A 140 0.15 9.99 -3.05
CA PHE A 140 -0.10 11.22 -2.31
C PHE A 140 -0.48 12.41 -3.20
N ASN A 141 -0.20 12.34 -4.51
CA ASN A 141 -0.29 13.48 -5.44
C ASN A 141 0.32 14.80 -4.89
N ALA A 142 1.31 14.70 -3.99
CA ALA A 142 1.99 15.83 -3.37
C ALA A 142 3.24 16.17 -4.20
N HIS A 143 3.37 17.39 -4.70
CA HIS A 143 4.52 17.76 -5.53
C HIS A 143 5.64 18.33 -4.66
N SER A 144 6.78 17.64 -4.54
CA SER A 144 7.97 18.21 -3.91
C SER A 144 9.28 17.87 -4.62
N THR A 145 10.19 18.82 -4.60
CA THR A 145 11.60 18.65 -4.95
C THR A 145 12.32 17.63 -4.06
N ARG A 146 11.80 17.32 -2.84
CA ARG A 146 12.32 16.25 -1.97
C ARG A 146 12.15 14.84 -2.55
N TRP A 147 11.23 14.68 -3.52
CA TRP A 147 10.92 13.40 -4.17
C TRP A 147 10.72 13.56 -5.69
N GLY A 148 11.53 14.42 -6.31
CA GLY A 148 11.72 14.45 -7.76
C GLY A 148 10.85 15.40 -8.57
N TYR A 149 9.90 16.13 -7.98
CA TYR A 149 9.16 17.16 -8.71
C TYR A 149 10.01 18.40 -9.00
N LYS A 150 9.71 19.09 -10.10
CA LYS A 150 10.32 20.38 -10.45
C LYS A 150 9.59 21.57 -9.82
N ASP A 151 8.34 21.35 -9.46
CA ASP A 151 7.40 22.30 -8.90
C ASP A 151 6.90 21.84 -7.51
N THR A 152 6.07 22.66 -6.88
CA THR A 152 5.51 22.35 -5.55
C THR A 152 4.04 22.72 -5.46
N ASN A 153 3.23 21.88 -4.83
CA ASN A 153 1.80 22.12 -4.61
C ASN A 153 1.46 22.26 -3.12
N ILE A 154 0.19 22.51 -2.78
CA ILE A 154 -0.23 22.71 -1.37
C ILE A 154 -0.14 21.41 -0.56
N ALA A 155 -0.44 20.26 -1.17
CA ALA A 155 -0.41 18.94 -0.51
C ALA A 155 0.99 18.56 0.00
N LYS A 156 2.06 19.04 -0.67
CA LYS A 156 3.44 18.95 -0.17
C LYS A 156 3.57 19.34 1.29
N ASN A 157 2.98 20.47 1.70
CA ASN A 157 3.20 21.02 3.03
C ASN A 157 2.70 20.05 4.11
N GLU A 158 1.52 19.45 3.90
CA GLU A 158 0.95 18.46 4.83
C GLU A 158 1.85 17.21 4.97
N ILE A 159 2.48 16.77 3.88
CA ILE A 159 3.39 15.61 3.88
C ILE A 159 4.77 15.95 4.45
N GLU A 160 5.33 17.12 4.12
CA GLU A 160 6.61 17.57 4.69
C GLU A 160 6.50 17.92 6.16
N ASP A 161 5.42 18.56 6.60
CA ASP A 161 5.16 18.81 8.03
C ASP A 161 5.01 17.50 8.78
N MET A 162 4.33 16.49 8.21
CA MET A 162 4.27 15.14 8.78
C MET A 162 5.66 14.50 8.90
N LEU A 163 6.49 14.56 7.85
CA LEU A 163 7.86 14.02 7.86
C LEU A 163 8.78 14.76 8.84
N ASN A 164 8.66 16.08 8.93
CA ASN A 164 9.54 16.91 9.75
C ASN A 164 9.14 16.91 11.24
N SER A 165 7.86 16.64 11.55
CA SER A 165 7.33 16.64 12.93
C SER A 165 7.31 15.26 13.60
N ASN A 166 7.70 14.20 12.89
CA ASN A 166 7.67 12.82 13.38
C ASN A 166 8.99 12.11 13.04
N PRO A 167 9.38 11.03 13.76
CA PRO A 167 10.53 10.19 13.40
C PRO A 167 10.17 9.29 12.20
N LEU A 168 10.01 9.91 11.03
CA LEU A 168 9.64 9.29 9.77
C LEU A 168 10.69 9.58 8.69
N GLU A 169 11.06 8.55 7.94
CA GLU A 169 12.01 8.61 6.84
C GLU A 169 11.33 8.23 5.53
N HIS A 170 11.59 9.04 4.50
CA HIS A 170 11.05 8.89 3.16
C HIS A 170 12.11 8.28 2.23
N PHE A 171 11.70 7.31 1.42
CA PHE A 171 12.59 6.52 0.57
C PHE A 171 12.49 6.96 -0.89
N TYR A 172 13.56 7.57 -1.40
CA TYR A 172 13.67 8.03 -2.78
C TYR A 172 15.13 8.15 -3.21
N SER A 173 15.44 7.62 -4.39
CA SER A 173 16.67 7.94 -5.13
C SER A 173 16.35 8.68 -6.42
N ASN A 174 17.23 9.61 -6.82
CA ASN A 174 17.19 10.20 -8.16
C ASN A 174 17.53 9.18 -9.26
N GLU A 175 18.05 8.00 -8.89
CA GLU A 175 18.34 6.88 -9.80
C GLU A 175 17.13 5.95 -9.99
N ASP A 176 16.11 6.04 -9.14
CA ASP A 176 14.89 5.24 -9.26
C ASP A 176 14.06 5.67 -10.48
N LEU A 177 13.35 4.71 -11.08
CA LEU A 177 12.33 5.02 -12.07
C LEU A 177 11.17 5.78 -11.42
N ALA A 178 10.67 6.80 -12.10
CA ALA A 178 9.48 7.52 -11.68
C ALA A 178 8.24 6.60 -11.70
N THR A 179 7.37 6.71 -10.70
CA THR A 179 6.23 5.78 -10.55
C THR A 179 5.05 6.11 -11.47
N TYR A 180 5.01 7.32 -12.05
CA TYR A 180 3.96 7.75 -12.96
C TYR A 180 4.49 8.34 -14.27
N LEU A 181 3.80 8.03 -15.38
CA LEU A 181 4.04 8.57 -16.71
C LEU A 181 2.80 9.35 -17.19
N HIS A 182 2.91 10.67 -17.24
CA HIS A 182 1.86 11.52 -17.80
C HIS A 182 1.70 11.30 -19.32
N TYR A 183 0.49 11.54 -19.83
CA TYR A 183 0.19 11.51 -21.29
C TYR A 183 1.13 12.41 -22.13
N ASN A 184 1.63 13.51 -21.53
CA ASN A 184 2.59 14.43 -22.14
C ASN A 184 4.04 13.91 -22.12
N ARG A 185 4.25 12.65 -21.73
CA ARG A 185 5.54 11.94 -21.56
C ARG A 185 6.43 12.45 -20.41
N THR A 186 5.92 13.31 -19.54
CA THR A 186 6.60 13.69 -18.29
C THR A 186 6.53 12.53 -17.30
N ARG A 187 7.62 12.32 -16.57
CA ARG A 187 7.75 11.31 -15.52
C ARG A 187 7.75 11.98 -14.14
N THR A 188 6.97 11.46 -13.20
CA THR A 188 6.78 11.99 -11.84
C THR A 188 6.62 10.87 -10.81
N THR A 189 6.77 11.19 -9.52
CA THR A 189 6.75 10.21 -8.42
C THR A 189 5.68 10.58 -7.39
N PRO A 190 4.38 10.40 -7.70
CA PRO A 190 3.28 10.68 -6.77
C PRO A 190 3.15 9.62 -5.66
N ASP A 191 3.59 8.39 -5.92
CA ASP A 191 3.62 7.30 -4.93
C ASP A 191 4.84 7.43 -4.03
N LEU A 192 4.63 7.47 -2.71
CA LEU A 192 5.71 7.62 -1.73
C LEU A 192 5.75 6.43 -0.76
N LEU A 193 6.97 5.98 -0.44
CA LEU A 193 7.25 5.12 0.71
C LEU A 193 7.80 5.97 1.86
N VAL A 194 7.12 5.92 3.00
CA VAL A 194 7.58 6.53 4.26
C VAL A 194 7.56 5.47 5.34
N THR A 195 8.64 5.33 6.11
CA THR A 195 8.69 4.42 7.27
C THR A 195 9.09 5.15 8.54
N SER A 196 8.94 4.51 9.71
CA SER A 196 9.50 5.07 10.94
C SER A 196 11.01 4.79 11.04
N SER A 197 11.76 5.77 11.58
CA SER A 197 13.23 5.71 11.68
C SER A 197 13.77 4.45 12.40
N ASP A 198 12.98 3.83 13.28
CA ASP A 198 13.36 2.59 13.96
C ASP A 198 13.38 1.35 13.06
N ILE A 199 12.87 1.44 11.83
CA ILE A 199 12.87 0.37 10.82
C ILE A 199 13.44 0.81 9.46
N SER A 200 13.92 2.04 9.32
CA SER A 200 14.34 2.60 8.02
C SER A 200 15.57 1.87 7.45
N GLU A 201 16.63 1.68 8.24
CA GLU A 201 17.83 0.90 7.85
C GLU A 201 17.53 -0.55 7.42
N HIS A 202 16.38 -1.08 7.85
CA HIS A 202 15.93 -2.44 7.55
C HIS A 202 14.91 -2.50 6.41
N THR A 203 14.52 -1.34 5.86
CA THR A 203 13.61 -1.16 4.74
C THR A 203 14.39 -0.98 3.45
N HIS A 204 13.96 -1.65 2.38
CA HIS A 204 14.45 -1.42 1.03
C HIS A 204 13.26 -1.27 0.09
N SER A 205 13.25 -0.22 -0.72
CA SER A 205 12.32 -0.04 -1.84
C SER A 205 12.94 -0.62 -3.13
N LYS A 206 12.08 -0.95 -4.07
CA LYS A 206 12.45 -1.17 -5.47
C LYS A 206 11.24 -0.80 -6.33
N ILE A 207 11.42 0.15 -7.25
CA ILE A 207 10.41 0.40 -8.28
C ILE A 207 10.46 -0.74 -9.31
N ILE A 208 9.30 -1.28 -9.66
CA ILE A 208 9.13 -2.25 -10.73
C ILE A 208 8.48 -1.54 -11.92
N ASP A 209 8.88 -1.90 -13.15
CA ASP A 209 8.25 -1.35 -14.36
C ASP A 209 6.74 -1.62 -14.37
N ASP A 210 5.99 -0.64 -14.87
CA ASP A 210 4.53 -0.73 -14.98
C ASP A 210 4.13 -1.91 -15.88
N PRO A 211 3.36 -2.89 -15.38
CA PRO A 211 2.80 -3.92 -16.22
C PRO A 211 1.63 -3.31 -17.02
N GLY A 212 1.93 -2.89 -18.25
CA GLY A 212 1.05 -2.04 -19.08
C GLY A 212 -0.29 -2.62 -19.52
#